data_AF-A0A8S1CLA4-F1
#
_entry.id   AF-A0A8S1CLA4-F1
#
_cell.length_a   1.000
_cell.length_b   1.000
_cell.length_c   1.000
_cell.angle_alpha   90.00
_cell.angle_beta   90.00
_cell.angle_gamma   90.00
#
_symmetry.space_group_name_H-M   'P 1'
#
loop_
_entity.id
_entity.type
_entity.pdbx_description
1 polymer ?
#
loop_
_entity_poly.entity_id
_entity_poly.type
_entity_poly.pdbx_seq_one_letter_code
_entity_poly.pdbx_strand_id
1 'polypeptide(L)'
;MWNKKTQINVIKCRSQTGLKTNPTCCAYSRDGNLVACVCFDGSILMWDHRKAFVNTAKVVRKAHESQTETSCITFSYGEQMLATRGGDETLKLWDLRAFKKPVHVAEDLFSRYSTTECSFSPNDSMVMTGVSMRKGETEGKLMFYDKNTFEKVHELVVTNSHVVRSVWHQKLNQLLVSCGNGIVKAYYDDKKSFRGAMLCANKTRRKVREAHTAVGQQIITPHALPLFRKDRPKSLKKQMEKARQDPVKSRRPELPLIAKGQGGRVATGGGTLSSYVIRNLGISKRVEDDQDPREAILRFAKEAEENPYWIAPAYKKTQPNPIFQSQEEEEGDDEEPSSKKPKV
;
A
#
# COMPACT_ATOMS: atom_id res chain seq x y z
N MET A 1 -17.25 8.81 -19.13
CA MET A 1 -18.70 8.91 -18.85
C MET A 1 -18.96 8.35 -17.44
N TRP A 2 -18.67 9.11 -16.38
CA TRP A 2 -18.93 8.73 -14.98
C TRP A 2 -20.23 9.40 -14.55
N ASN A 3 -21.28 8.62 -14.30
CA ASN A 3 -22.62 9.14 -14.05
C ASN A 3 -22.72 9.72 -12.62
N LYS A 4 -22.64 11.06 -12.52
CA LYS A 4 -22.77 11.88 -11.30
C LYS A 4 -24.23 11.97 -10.82
N LYS A 5 -24.80 10.86 -10.36
CA LYS A 5 -26.03 10.88 -9.53
C LYS A 5 -25.95 9.83 -8.42
N THR A 6 -24.97 9.94 -7.55
CA THR A 6 -24.98 9.20 -6.28
C THR A 6 -25.89 9.95 -5.32
N GLN A 7 -27.04 9.39 -4.98
CA GLN A 7 -27.89 9.93 -3.92
C GLN A 7 -27.08 9.96 -2.61
N ILE A 8 -26.77 11.17 -2.12
CA ILE A 8 -26.11 11.37 -0.83
C ILE A 8 -27.22 11.44 0.22
N ASN A 9 -27.72 10.30 0.68
CA ASN A 9 -28.62 10.26 1.83
C ASN A 9 -27.78 10.48 3.10
N VAL A 10 -28.02 11.61 3.79
CA VAL A 10 -27.29 11.98 5.01
C VAL A 10 -28.13 11.64 6.23
N ILE A 11 -27.64 10.72 7.05
CA ILE A 11 -28.23 10.37 8.34
C ILE A 11 -27.68 11.33 9.40
N LYS A 12 -28.57 12.05 10.09
CA LYS A 12 -28.20 12.99 11.16
C LYS A 12 -28.45 12.35 12.53
N CYS A 13 -27.40 12.15 13.29
CA CYS A 13 -27.48 11.66 14.66
C CYS A 13 -27.96 12.78 15.60
N ARG A 14 -28.92 12.47 16.46
CA ARG A 14 -29.49 13.44 17.43
C ARG A 14 -29.44 12.87 18.84
N SER A 15 -29.05 13.69 19.82
CA SER A 15 -29.06 13.37 21.25
C SER A 15 -30.49 13.29 21.81
N GLN A 16 -30.61 12.97 23.11
CA GLN A 16 -31.89 12.97 23.82
C GLN A 16 -32.51 14.38 23.87
N THR A 17 -31.68 15.42 23.91
CA THR A 17 -32.12 16.83 23.87
C THR A 17 -32.48 17.31 22.46
N GLY A 18 -32.34 16.47 21.44
CA GLY A 18 -32.62 16.80 20.04
C GLY A 18 -31.48 17.53 19.31
N LEU A 19 -30.41 17.88 20.03
CA LEU A 19 -29.20 18.47 19.45
C LEU A 19 -28.44 17.45 18.59
N LYS A 20 -27.63 17.94 17.64
CA LYS A 20 -26.80 17.07 16.80
C LYS A 20 -25.66 16.48 17.63
N THR A 21 -25.36 15.20 17.40
CA THR A 21 -24.22 14.50 18.00
C THR A 21 -23.34 13.88 16.93
N ASN A 22 -22.06 13.72 17.24
CA ASN A 22 -21.11 13.10 16.32
C ASN A 22 -21.11 11.58 16.50
N PRO A 23 -21.32 10.79 15.43
CA PRO A 23 -21.11 9.35 15.48
C PRO A 23 -19.61 9.04 15.53
N THR A 24 -19.19 8.14 16.41
CA THR A 24 -17.79 7.67 16.52
C THR A 24 -17.55 6.42 15.68
N CYS A 25 -18.51 5.50 15.66
CA CYS A 25 -18.44 4.25 14.92
C CYS A 25 -19.80 3.90 14.30
N CYS A 26 -19.79 3.21 13.17
CA CYS A 26 -21.00 2.74 12.50
C CYS A 26 -20.79 1.36 11.88
N ALA A 27 -21.87 0.59 11.79
CA ALA A 27 -21.88 -0.71 11.17
C ALA A 27 -23.23 -0.97 10.50
N TYR A 28 -23.19 -1.73 9.41
CA TYR A 28 -24.37 -2.34 8.81
C TYR A 28 -24.61 -3.72 9.43
N SER A 29 -25.88 -4.09 9.57
CA SER A 29 -26.26 -5.49 9.74
C SER A 29 -25.90 -6.29 8.48
N ARG A 30 -25.75 -7.60 8.61
CA ARG A 30 -25.31 -8.46 7.50
C ARG A 30 -26.36 -8.57 6.40
N ASP A 31 -27.64 -8.52 6.74
CA ASP A 31 -28.78 -8.42 5.84
C ASP A 31 -28.93 -7.04 5.17
N GLY A 32 -28.16 -6.04 5.61
CA GLY A 32 -28.22 -4.67 5.11
C GLY A 32 -29.49 -3.90 5.48
N ASN A 33 -30.38 -4.47 6.29
CA ASN A 33 -31.64 -3.81 6.66
C ASN A 33 -31.46 -2.81 7.79
N LEU A 34 -30.43 -2.92 8.62
CA LEU A 34 -30.19 -2.05 9.76
C LEU A 34 -28.83 -1.36 9.62
N VAL A 35 -28.83 -0.07 9.94
CA VAL A 35 -27.61 0.72 10.16
C VAL A 35 -27.56 1.08 11.62
N ALA A 36 -26.49 0.70 12.31
CA ALA A 36 -26.25 1.14 13.67
C ALA A 36 -25.10 2.14 13.71
N CYS A 37 -25.22 3.14 14.57
CA CYS A 37 -24.11 3.98 14.96
C CYS A 37 -24.07 4.14 16.47
N VAL A 38 -22.86 4.43 16.97
CA VAL A 38 -22.68 4.91 18.33
C VAL A 38 -22.21 6.34 18.27
N CYS A 39 -22.75 7.17 19.15
CA CYS A 39 -22.45 8.58 19.24
C CYS A 39 -21.56 8.88 20.45
N PHE A 40 -20.87 10.02 20.39
CA PHE A 40 -20.00 10.50 21.45
C PHE A 40 -20.75 10.81 22.78
N ASP A 41 -22.08 10.99 22.72
CA ASP A 41 -22.93 11.11 23.90
C ASP A 41 -23.21 9.77 24.61
N GLY A 42 -22.63 8.66 24.12
CA GLY A 42 -22.85 7.31 24.65
C GLY A 42 -24.16 6.67 24.18
N SER A 43 -24.88 7.28 23.22
CA SER A 43 -26.09 6.71 22.64
C SER A 43 -25.77 5.73 21.50
N ILE A 44 -26.48 4.60 21.45
CA ILE A 44 -26.56 3.76 20.26
C ILE A 44 -27.85 4.11 19.51
N LEU A 45 -27.72 4.48 18.24
CA LEU A 45 -28.83 4.80 17.34
C LEU A 45 -28.85 3.78 16.21
N MET A 46 -30.04 3.30 15.85
CA MET A 46 -30.22 2.39 14.74
C MET A 46 -31.32 2.88 13.80
N TRP A 47 -31.10 2.73 12.51
CA TRP A 47 -32.05 3.03 11.45
C TRP A 47 -32.37 1.79 10.64
N ASP A 48 -33.61 1.71 10.20
CA ASP A 48 -34.08 0.68 9.28
C ASP A 48 -33.99 1.22 7.86
N HIS A 49 -33.25 0.50 7.01
CA HIS A 49 -33.02 0.84 5.60
C HIS A 49 -34.31 0.78 4.77
N ARG A 50 -35.33 0.06 5.25
CA ARG A 50 -36.65 -0.03 4.61
C ARG A 50 -37.52 1.21 4.86
N LYS A 51 -37.13 2.05 5.81
CA LYS A 51 -37.84 3.28 6.21
C LYS A 51 -37.02 4.51 5.85
N ALA A 52 -37.66 5.67 5.83
CA ALA A 52 -36.92 6.91 5.73
C ALA A 52 -36.03 7.11 6.97
N PHE A 53 -34.77 7.51 6.79
CA PHE A 53 -33.78 7.72 7.86
C PHE A 53 -34.09 8.90 8.81
N VAL A 54 -35.32 9.42 8.79
CA VAL A 54 -35.78 10.53 9.63
C VAL A 54 -35.89 10.09 11.09
N ASN A 55 -36.48 8.91 11.33
CA ASN A 55 -36.71 8.38 12.66
C ASN A 55 -35.81 7.18 12.92
N THR A 56 -35.24 7.12 14.13
CA THR A 56 -34.49 5.95 14.61
C THR A 56 -35.46 4.79 14.85
N ALA A 57 -35.14 3.61 14.30
CA ALA A 57 -35.91 2.40 14.52
C ALA A 57 -35.68 1.84 15.94
N LYS A 58 -34.44 1.91 16.44
CA LYS A 58 -34.08 1.52 17.80
C LYS A 58 -33.07 2.51 18.37
N VAL A 59 -33.16 2.78 19.67
CA VAL A 59 -32.29 3.73 20.35
C VAL A 59 -32.06 3.34 21.80
N VAL A 60 -30.81 3.42 22.25
CA VAL A 60 -30.43 3.33 23.66
C VAL A 60 -29.57 4.55 23.98
N ARG A 61 -30.06 5.44 24.85
CA ARG A 61 -29.43 6.75 25.12
C ARG A 61 -28.26 6.72 26.10
N LYS A 62 -28.22 5.72 26.97
CA LYS A 62 -27.20 5.55 28.01
C LYS A 62 -26.53 4.18 27.85
N ALA A 63 -26.07 3.90 26.63
CA ALA A 63 -25.44 2.62 26.34
C ALA A 63 -24.03 2.59 26.89
N HIS A 64 -23.27 3.66 26.71
CA HIS A 64 -21.95 3.90 27.28
C HIS A 64 -21.91 5.24 28.03
N GLU A 65 -20.85 5.47 28.79
CA GLU A 65 -20.63 6.75 29.47
C GLU A 65 -20.50 7.91 28.46
N SER A 66 -21.17 9.03 28.75
CA SER A 66 -21.12 10.21 27.88
C SER A 66 -19.71 10.79 27.84
N GLN A 67 -19.33 11.38 26.70
CA GLN A 67 -17.98 11.91 26.44
C GLN A 67 -16.88 10.84 26.40
N THR A 68 -17.24 9.56 26.34
CA THR A 68 -16.29 8.48 26.04
C THR A 68 -16.44 8.07 24.57
N GLU A 69 -15.31 7.96 23.86
CA GLU A 69 -15.33 7.50 22.47
C GLU A 69 -15.60 6.00 22.43
N THR A 70 -16.82 5.61 22.05
CA THR A 70 -17.10 4.19 21.77
C THR A 70 -16.36 3.80 20.49
N SER A 71 -15.44 2.85 20.62
CA SER A 71 -14.46 2.53 19.60
C SER A 71 -15.00 1.60 18.52
N CYS A 72 -15.94 0.73 18.87
CA CYS A 72 -16.43 -0.29 17.93
C CYS A 72 -17.88 -0.67 18.18
N ILE A 73 -18.59 -0.94 17.08
CA ILE A 73 -19.90 -1.57 17.05
C ILE A 73 -19.87 -2.67 16.00
N THR A 74 -20.33 -3.86 16.35
CA THR A 74 -20.33 -5.00 15.42
C THR A 74 -21.57 -5.86 15.61
N PHE A 75 -22.15 -6.29 14.50
CA PHE A 75 -23.27 -7.22 14.50
C PHE A 75 -22.75 -8.65 14.57
N SER A 76 -23.46 -9.48 15.32
CA SER A 76 -23.23 -10.92 15.34
C SER A 76 -23.55 -11.51 13.96
N TYR A 77 -22.90 -12.63 13.62
CA TYR A 77 -23.12 -13.28 12.33
C TYR A 77 -24.53 -13.87 12.21
N GLY A 78 -25.14 -14.26 13.34
CA GLY A 78 -26.53 -14.70 13.41
C GLY A 78 -27.57 -13.57 13.44
N GLU A 79 -27.16 -12.29 13.38
CA GLU A 79 -28.04 -11.09 13.35
C GLU A 79 -28.97 -10.91 14.55
N GLN A 80 -28.78 -11.68 15.62
CA GLN A 80 -29.59 -11.58 16.83
C GLN A 80 -28.97 -10.64 17.86
N MET A 81 -27.63 -10.54 17.86
CA MET A 81 -26.89 -9.80 18.87
C MET A 81 -26.05 -8.69 18.25
N LEU A 82 -25.73 -7.70 19.06
CA LEU A 82 -24.85 -6.58 18.74
C LEU A 82 -23.83 -6.45 19.87
N ALA A 83 -22.55 -6.33 19.54
CA ALA A 83 -21.49 -6.03 20.50
C ALA A 83 -21.05 -4.58 20.34
N THR A 84 -20.86 -3.89 21.46
CA THR A 84 -20.32 -2.54 21.50
C THR A 84 -19.14 -2.46 22.46
N ARG A 85 -18.06 -1.82 22.00
CA ARG A 85 -16.85 -1.61 22.77
C ARG A 85 -16.73 -0.12 23.10
N GLY A 86 -16.90 0.20 24.38
CA GLY A 86 -16.92 1.57 24.87
C GLY A 86 -15.54 2.08 25.28
N GLY A 87 -15.39 3.41 25.27
CA GLY A 87 -14.29 4.10 25.94
C GLY A 87 -14.42 4.09 27.47
N ASP A 88 -15.60 3.74 27.99
CA ASP A 88 -15.90 3.45 29.40
C ASP A 88 -15.28 2.14 29.91
N GLU A 89 -14.30 1.58 29.18
CA GLU A 89 -13.64 0.32 29.46
C GLU A 89 -14.58 -0.89 29.51
N THR A 90 -15.80 -0.77 28.95
CA THR A 90 -16.76 -1.88 28.91
C THR A 90 -16.88 -2.53 27.53
N LEU A 91 -17.22 -3.81 27.53
CA LEU A 91 -17.74 -4.53 26.36
C LEU A 91 -19.17 -4.95 26.69
N LYS A 92 -20.13 -4.48 25.90
CA LYS A 92 -21.56 -4.73 26.12
C LYS A 92 -22.12 -5.55 24.98
N LEU A 93 -22.91 -6.57 25.33
CA LEU A 93 -23.70 -7.35 24.39
C LEU A 93 -25.17 -6.94 24.47
N TRP A 94 -25.80 -6.77 23.33
CA TRP A 94 -27.19 -6.35 23.19
C TRP A 94 -27.96 -7.36 22.37
N ASP A 95 -29.14 -7.75 22.85
CA ASP A 95 -30.11 -8.49 22.04
C ASP A 95 -30.93 -7.49 21.22
N LEU A 96 -30.93 -7.67 19.90
CA LEU A 96 -31.69 -6.83 19.00
C LEU A 96 -33.20 -7.02 19.18
N ARG A 97 -33.68 -8.17 19.66
CA ARG A 97 -35.11 -8.39 19.96
C ARG A 97 -35.55 -7.58 21.18
N ALA A 98 -34.69 -7.48 22.19
CA ALA A 98 -34.92 -6.78 23.44
C ALA A 98 -33.96 -5.59 23.65
N PHE A 99 -33.91 -4.68 22.66
CA PHE A 99 -32.92 -3.60 22.59
C PHE A 99 -33.21 -2.40 23.52
N LYS A 100 -33.33 -2.65 24.83
CA LYS A 100 -33.50 -1.60 25.86
C LYS A 100 -32.36 -1.58 26.87
N LYS A 101 -31.78 -2.73 27.19
CA LYS A 101 -30.71 -2.93 28.17
C LYS A 101 -29.67 -3.89 27.60
N PRO A 102 -28.40 -3.80 28.03
CA PRO A 102 -27.40 -4.80 27.65
C PRO A 102 -27.75 -6.13 28.32
N VAL A 103 -27.55 -7.23 27.60
CA VAL A 103 -27.72 -8.59 28.11
C VAL A 103 -26.55 -8.96 29.01
N HIS A 104 -25.33 -8.64 28.54
CA HIS A 104 -24.11 -8.87 29.30
C HIS A 104 -23.20 -7.65 29.23
N VAL A 105 -22.42 -7.45 30.29
CA VAL A 105 -21.46 -6.36 30.45
C VAL A 105 -20.17 -6.95 31.01
N ALA A 106 -19.05 -6.65 30.36
CA ALA A 106 -17.72 -6.97 30.84
C ALA A 106 -17.03 -5.65 31.13
N GLU A 107 -16.47 -5.57 32.32
CA GLU A 107 -15.80 -4.39 32.85
C GLU A 107 -14.29 -4.64 32.91
N ASP A 108 -13.54 -3.62 33.32
CA ASP A 108 -12.08 -3.67 33.51
C ASP A 108 -11.29 -4.01 32.22
N LEU A 109 -11.81 -3.60 31.07
CA LEU A 109 -11.14 -3.78 29.79
C LEU A 109 -10.53 -2.43 29.36
N PHE A 110 -9.34 -2.12 29.83
CA PHE A 110 -8.66 -0.86 29.52
C PHE A 110 -8.44 -0.69 28.00
N SER A 111 -8.76 0.50 27.48
CA SER A 111 -8.48 0.88 26.10
C SER A 111 -7.90 2.27 26.04
N ARG A 112 -6.69 2.40 25.48
CA ARG A 112 -6.05 3.70 25.28
C ARG A 112 -6.45 4.34 23.95
N TYR A 113 -6.74 3.52 22.95
CA TYR A 113 -7.03 3.95 21.59
C TYR A 113 -8.52 3.83 21.31
N SER A 114 -9.08 4.82 20.61
CA SER A 114 -10.46 4.79 20.14
C SER A 114 -10.66 3.90 18.91
N THR A 115 -9.58 3.27 18.41
CA THR A 115 -9.61 2.32 17.29
C THR A 115 -9.71 0.86 17.74
N THR A 116 -9.77 0.59 19.05
CA THR A 116 -9.87 -0.76 19.60
C THR A 116 -11.16 -1.43 19.16
N GLU A 117 -11.04 -2.59 18.50
CA GLU A 117 -12.19 -3.31 17.96
C GLU A 117 -12.66 -4.45 18.85
N CYS A 118 -13.93 -4.78 18.66
CA CYS A 118 -14.50 -6.04 19.09
C CYS A 118 -14.97 -6.82 17.85
N SER A 119 -14.87 -8.15 17.90
CA SER A 119 -15.23 -9.00 16.78
C SER A 119 -15.89 -10.27 17.27
N PHE A 120 -16.92 -10.71 16.57
CA PHE A 120 -17.47 -12.05 16.80
C PHE A 120 -16.55 -13.08 16.14
N SER A 121 -16.43 -14.23 16.81
CA SER A 121 -15.89 -15.44 16.20
C SER A 121 -16.69 -15.84 14.96
N PRO A 122 -16.09 -16.51 13.97
CA PRO A 122 -16.77 -16.90 12.73
C PRO A 122 -18.00 -17.80 12.92
N ASN A 123 -18.03 -18.56 14.01
CA ASN A 123 -19.14 -19.43 14.40
C ASN A 123 -20.14 -18.74 15.36
N ASP A 124 -19.97 -17.44 15.62
CA ASP A 124 -20.79 -16.64 16.53
C ASP A 124 -20.84 -17.18 17.98
N SER A 125 -19.90 -18.05 18.39
CA SER A 125 -19.90 -18.63 19.74
C SER A 125 -19.20 -17.72 20.76
N MET A 126 -18.18 -17.00 20.32
CA MET A 126 -17.35 -16.13 21.16
C MET A 126 -17.30 -14.69 20.64
N VAL A 127 -17.00 -13.77 21.55
CA VAL A 127 -16.67 -12.37 21.28
C VAL A 127 -15.23 -12.11 21.69
N MET A 128 -14.50 -11.40 20.84
CA MET A 128 -13.10 -11.05 21.05
C MET A 128 -12.96 -9.54 21.21
N THR A 129 -12.10 -9.10 22.12
CA THR A 129 -11.71 -7.68 22.26
C THR A 129 -10.23 -7.54 22.58
N GLY A 130 -9.62 -6.46 22.09
CA GLY A 130 -8.27 -6.05 22.51
C GLY A 130 -8.28 -5.28 23.84
N VAL A 131 -7.22 -5.45 24.63
CA VAL A 131 -6.96 -4.69 25.85
C VAL A 131 -5.61 -4.00 25.70
N SER A 132 -5.61 -2.70 26.01
CA SER A 132 -4.40 -1.89 26.10
C SER A 132 -3.77 -2.06 27.48
N MET A 133 -2.47 -1.81 27.59
CA MET A 133 -1.75 -1.83 28.87
C MET A 133 -2.12 -0.62 29.75
N ARG A 134 -2.43 -0.87 31.04
CA ARG A 134 -2.49 0.17 32.08
C ARG A 134 -1.08 0.58 32.54
N LYS A 135 -0.96 1.66 33.32
CA LYS A 135 0.33 2.05 33.94
C LYS A 135 0.80 0.93 34.87
N GLY A 136 1.96 0.33 34.57
CA GLY A 136 2.53 -0.79 35.34
C GLY A 136 2.32 -2.16 34.69
N GLU A 137 1.48 -2.26 33.67
CA GLU A 137 1.36 -3.49 32.87
C GLU A 137 2.33 -3.45 31.69
N THR A 138 2.98 -4.58 31.44
CA THR A 138 3.98 -4.72 30.39
C THR A 138 3.42 -5.32 29.11
N GLU A 139 2.23 -5.93 29.14
CA GLU A 139 1.72 -6.80 28.08
C GLU A 139 0.32 -6.40 27.61
N GLY A 140 0.17 -6.24 26.29
CA GLY A 140 -1.14 -6.10 25.66
C GLY A 140 -1.78 -7.46 25.45
N LYS A 141 -3.05 -7.55 25.81
CA LYS A 141 -3.81 -8.79 25.87
C LYS A 141 -4.99 -8.75 24.92
N LEU A 142 -5.42 -9.92 24.51
CA LEU A 142 -6.61 -10.11 23.72
C LEU A 142 -7.51 -11.09 24.47
N MET A 143 -8.72 -10.62 24.77
CA MET A 143 -9.67 -11.30 25.64
C MET A 143 -10.77 -11.93 24.80
N PHE A 144 -11.12 -13.16 25.13
CA PHE A 144 -12.22 -13.90 24.50
C PHE A 144 -13.29 -14.21 25.55
N TYR A 145 -14.53 -13.89 25.21
CA TYR A 145 -15.71 -14.12 26.01
C TYR A 145 -16.64 -15.08 25.29
N ASP A 146 -17.29 -15.99 26.02
CA ASP A 146 -18.38 -16.78 25.45
C ASP A 146 -19.59 -15.87 25.19
N LYS A 147 -20.35 -16.10 24.12
CA LYS A 147 -21.50 -15.25 23.78
C LYS A 147 -22.67 -15.46 24.74
N ASN A 148 -22.88 -16.69 25.22
CA ASN A 148 -24.08 -17.06 25.98
C ASN A 148 -23.90 -16.87 27.49
N THR A 149 -22.76 -17.30 28.04
CA THR A 149 -22.48 -17.12 29.48
C THR A 149 -21.76 -15.82 29.78
N PHE A 150 -21.03 -15.27 28.78
CA PHE A 150 -20.17 -14.10 28.92
C PHE A 150 -19.03 -14.26 29.92
N GLU A 151 -18.63 -15.51 30.17
CA GLU A 151 -17.43 -15.83 30.92
C GLU A 151 -16.19 -15.68 30.04
N LYS A 152 -15.06 -15.33 30.66
CA LYS A 152 -13.76 -15.25 29.99
C LYS A 152 -13.29 -16.67 29.65
N VAL A 153 -13.26 -17.01 28.37
CA VAL A 153 -12.82 -18.33 27.91
C VAL A 153 -11.32 -18.39 27.73
N HIS A 154 -10.76 -17.37 27.08
CA HIS A 154 -9.33 -17.31 26.79
C HIS A 154 -8.77 -15.91 26.97
N GLU A 155 -7.53 -15.86 27.42
CA GLU A 155 -6.70 -14.66 27.52
C GLU A 155 -5.42 -14.93 26.74
N LEU A 156 -5.15 -14.11 25.73
CA LEU A 156 -4.00 -14.26 24.86
C LEU A 156 -3.08 -13.05 24.99
N VAL A 157 -1.87 -13.27 25.49
CA VAL A 157 -0.82 -12.27 25.52
C VAL A 157 -0.27 -12.09 24.11
N VAL A 158 -0.42 -10.88 23.57
CA VAL A 158 -0.01 -10.58 22.20
C VAL A 158 1.43 -10.13 22.17
N THR A 159 1.76 -9.04 22.84
CA THR A 159 3.09 -8.40 22.82
C THR A 159 3.29 -7.50 24.03
N ASN A 160 4.52 -7.04 24.24
CA ASN A 160 4.85 -6.02 25.24
C ASN A 160 4.45 -4.60 24.78
N SER A 161 3.23 -4.44 24.27
CA SER A 161 2.69 -3.19 23.71
C SER A 161 1.18 -3.20 23.69
N HIS A 162 0.57 -2.02 23.54
CA HIS A 162 -0.87 -1.86 23.41
C HIS A 162 -1.42 -2.59 22.17
N VAL A 163 -2.56 -3.26 22.32
CA VAL A 163 -3.35 -3.73 21.18
C VAL A 163 -4.18 -2.56 20.64
N VAL A 164 -4.01 -2.25 19.36
CA VAL A 164 -4.68 -1.10 18.71
C VAL A 164 -5.93 -1.54 17.98
N ARG A 165 -5.86 -2.62 17.19
CA ARG A 165 -6.96 -3.13 16.37
C ARG A 165 -6.86 -4.64 16.28
N SER A 166 -8.00 -5.31 16.30
CA SER A 166 -8.10 -6.77 16.20
C SER A 166 -9.22 -7.13 15.26
N VAL A 167 -8.92 -8.00 14.30
CA VAL A 167 -9.87 -8.44 13.28
C VAL A 167 -9.87 -9.97 13.22
N TRP A 168 -11.05 -10.58 13.36
CA TRP A 168 -11.24 -11.99 13.10
C TRP A 168 -11.85 -12.20 11.73
N HIS A 169 -11.09 -12.79 10.81
CA HIS A 169 -11.60 -13.06 9.48
C HIS A 169 -12.50 -14.31 9.47
N GLN A 170 -13.78 -14.13 9.13
CA GLN A 170 -14.80 -15.19 9.05
C GLN A 170 -14.40 -16.43 8.22
N LYS A 171 -14.01 -16.28 6.95
CA LYS A 171 -13.78 -17.43 6.06
C LYS A 171 -12.44 -18.14 6.28
N LEU A 172 -11.38 -17.37 6.52
CA LEU A 172 -10.03 -17.91 6.75
C LEU A 172 -9.85 -18.46 8.16
N ASN A 173 -10.70 -18.03 9.11
CA ASN A 173 -10.56 -18.26 10.54
C ASN A 173 -9.17 -17.83 11.09
N GLN A 174 -8.73 -16.63 10.69
CA GLN A 174 -7.45 -16.06 11.10
C GLN A 174 -7.68 -14.78 11.90
N LEU A 175 -6.87 -14.59 12.92
CA LEU A 175 -6.86 -13.39 13.76
C LEU A 175 -5.71 -12.50 13.35
N LEU A 176 -6.01 -11.25 13.00
CA LEU A 176 -5.02 -10.23 12.76
C LEU A 176 -5.08 -9.20 13.88
N VAL A 177 -3.95 -9.00 14.56
CA VAL A 177 -3.83 -8.08 15.69
C VAL A 177 -2.74 -7.08 15.39
N SER A 178 -3.06 -5.80 15.39
CA SER A 178 -2.06 -4.73 15.24
C SER A 178 -1.69 -4.18 16.62
N CYS A 179 -0.40 -4.09 16.87
CA CYS A 179 0.16 -3.58 18.11
C CYS A 179 0.67 -2.14 17.94
N GLY A 180 0.77 -1.40 19.04
CA GLY A 180 1.28 -0.02 19.06
C GLY A 180 2.72 0.13 18.58
N ASN A 181 3.51 -0.95 18.62
CA ASN A 181 4.90 -0.98 18.14
C ASN A 181 5.03 -1.09 16.61
N GLY A 182 3.91 -1.02 15.87
CA GLY A 182 3.87 -1.21 14.42
C GLY A 182 3.95 -2.67 13.96
N ILE A 183 3.99 -3.62 14.89
CA ILE A 183 3.96 -5.06 14.59
C ILE A 183 2.52 -5.51 14.39
N VAL A 184 2.27 -6.27 13.33
CA VAL A 184 1.00 -6.98 13.12
C VAL A 184 1.26 -8.47 13.34
N LYS A 185 0.54 -9.07 14.29
CA LYS A 185 0.57 -10.51 14.55
C LYS A 185 -0.63 -11.18 13.90
N ALA A 186 -0.38 -12.27 13.18
CA ALA A 186 -1.40 -13.12 12.60
C ALA A 186 -1.43 -14.45 13.35
N TYR A 187 -2.53 -14.75 14.03
CA TYR A 187 -2.77 -16.06 14.64
C TYR A 187 -3.63 -16.91 13.72
N TYR A 188 -3.25 -18.16 13.57
CA TYR A 188 -3.96 -19.16 12.80
C TYR A 188 -3.87 -20.51 13.52
N ASP A 189 -4.93 -21.29 13.43
CA ASP A 189 -4.95 -22.70 13.77
C ASP A 189 -4.66 -23.52 12.50
N ASP A 190 -3.71 -24.46 12.57
CA ASP A 190 -3.32 -25.31 11.43
C ASP A 190 -4.47 -26.22 10.95
N LYS A 191 -5.38 -26.61 11.86
CA LYS A 191 -6.49 -27.51 11.52
C LYS A 191 -7.73 -26.78 11.01
N LYS A 192 -8.07 -25.63 11.62
CA LYS A 192 -9.32 -24.90 11.34
C LYS A 192 -9.16 -23.73 10.38
N SER A 193 -7.95 -23.18 10.25
CA SER A 193 -7.73 -22.05 9.35
C SER A 193 -7.57 -22.54 7.92
N PHE A 194 -7.86 -21.68 6.95
CA PHE A 194 -7.66 -21.98 5.54
C PHE A 194 -6.87 -20.87 4.85
N ARG A 195 -5.94 -21.23 3.95
CA ARG A 195 -5.19 -20.29 3.09
C ARG A 195 -4.52 -19.17 3.89
N GLY A 196 -4.46 -17.95 3.33
CA GLY A 196 -3.95 -16.75 4.01
C GLY A 196 -2.54 -16.94 4.56
N ALA A 197 -2.38 -16.73 5.88
CA ALA A 197 -1.11 -16.91 6.57
C ALA A 197 -0.47 -18.29 6.35
N MET A 198 -1.26 -19.36 6.18
CA MET A 198 -0.73 -20.71 5.96
C MET A 198 -0.01 -20.87 4.61
N LEU A 199 -0.36 -20.07 3.59
CA LEU A 199 0.33 -20.11 2.29
C LEU A 199 1.78 -19.61 2.41
N CYS A 200 2.01 -18.66 3.31
CA CYS A 200 3.34 -18.12 3.59
C CYS A 200 4.08 -18.98 4.62
N ALA A 201 3.39 -19.44 5.66
CA ALA A 201 3.99 -20.21 6.76
C ALA A 201 4.49 -21.59 6.30
N ASN A 202 3.75 -22.29 5.42
CA ASN A 202 4.13 -23.62 4.96
C ASN A 202 5.09 -23.61 3.77
N LYS A 203 5.54 -22.43 3.31
CA LYS A 203 6.47 -22.31 2.20
C LYS A 203 7.89 -22.57 2.70
N THR A 204 8.33 -23.82 2.64
CA THR A 204 9.74 -24.16 2.88
C THR A 204 10.64 -23.36 1.94
N ARG A 205 11.59 -22.60 2.49
CA ARG A 205 12.54 -21.81 1.70
C ARG A 205 13.31 -22.77 0.81
N ARG A 206 13.07 -22.72 -0.51
CA ARG A 206 13.87 -23.50 -1.47
C ARG A 206 15.33 -23.10 -1.29
N LYS A 207 16.21 -24.07 -1.02
CA LYS A 207 17.66 -23.83 -1.01
C LYS A 207 18.02 -23.20 -2.36
N VAL A 208 18.62 -22.01 -2.32
CA VAL A 208 19.16 -21.37 -3.51
C VAL A 208 20.19 -22.34 -4.08
N ARG A 209 19.96 -22.84 -5.29
CA ARG A 209 20.99 -23.60 -6.00
C ARG A 209 22.05 -22.58 -6.36
N GLU A 210 23.13 -22.54 -5.58
CA GLU A 210 24.36 -21.89 -6.01
C GLU A 210 24.80 -22.59 -7.28
N ALA A 211 24.62 -21.92 -8.42
CA ALA A 211 25.16 -22.36 -9.68
C ALA A 211 26.68 -22.13 -9.63
N HIS A 212 27.37 -23.03 -8.93
CA HIS A 212 28.80 -23.20 -9.15
C HIS A 212 28.95 -23.77 -10.56
N THR A 213 28.98 -22.90 -11.57
CA THR A 213 29.61 -23.23 -12.84
C THR A 213 31.08 -23.44 -12.53
N ALA A 214 31.43 -24.64 -12.10
CA ALA A 214 32.78 -25.13 -12.18
C ALA A 214 33.11 -25.18 -13.68
N VAL A 215 33.71 -24.09 -14.18
CA VAL A 215 34.45 -24.15 -15.43
C VAL A 215 35.50 -25.23 -15.17
N GLY A 216 35.30 -26.40 -15.76
CA GLY A 216 36.30 -27.46 -15.73
C GLY A 216 37.51 -26.97 -16.51
N GLN A 217 38.38 -26.19 -15.86
CA GLN A 217 39.68 -25.85 -16.42
C GLN A 217 40.39 -27.19 -16.63
N GLN A 218 40.65 -27.54 -17.89
CA GLN A 218 41.41 -28.73 -18.22
C GLN A 218 42.85 -28.46 -17.82
N ILE A 219 43.23 -28.90 -16.62
CA ILE A 219 44.62 -28.87 -16.16
C ILE A 219 45.43 -29.77 -17.09
N ILE A 220 46.28 -29.18 -17.92
CA ILE A 220 47.17 -29.90 -18.82
C ILE A 220 48.36 -30.38 -17.99
N THR A 221 48.55 -31.69 -17.88
CA THR A 221 49.69 -32.32 -17.20
C THR A 221 50.64 -32.94 -18.23
N PRO A 222 51.69 -32.22 -18.68
CA PRO A 222 52.53 -32.67 -19.80
C PRO A 222 53.30 -33.97 -19.50
N HIS A 223 53.71 -34.13 -18.24
CA HIS A 223 54.54 -35.25 -17.78
C HIS A 223 53.76 -36.36 -17.07
N ALA A 224 52.43 -36.31 -17.07
CA ALA A 224 51.64 -37.41 -16.52
C ALA A 224 51.86 -38.69 -17.32
N LEU A 225 52.03 -39.81 -16.62
CA LEU A 225 52.08 -41.14 -17.22
C LEU A 225 50.84 -41.37 -18.11
N PRO A 226 50.93 -42.19 -19.18
CA PRO A 226 49.83 -42.43 -20.10
C PRO A 226 48.52 -42.83 -19.41
N LEU A 227 48.60 -43.54 -18.28
CA LEU A 227 47.46 -43.98 -17.47
C LEU A 227 46.68 -42.83 -16.79
N PHE A 228 47.33 -41.68 -16.55
CA PHE A 228 46.76 -40.52 -15.84
C PHE A 228 46.50 -39.31 -16.75
N ARG A 229 46.80 -39.44 -18.05
CA ARG A 229 46.45 -38.42 -19.03
C ARG A 229 44.95 -38.50 -19.29
N LYS A 230 44.23 -37.40 -19.07
CA LYS A 230 42.82 -37.29 -19.48
C LYS A 230 42.73 -37.41 -20.99
N ASP A 231 41.98 -38.39 -21.48
CA ASP A 231 41.76 -38.60 -22.92
C ASP A 231 41.13 -37.36 -23.55
N ARG A 232 41.80 -36.83 -24.57
CA ARG A 232 41.22 -35.78 -25.41
C ARG A 232 40.24 -36.43 -26.38
N PRO A 233 39.02 -35.88 -26.56
CA PRO A 233 38.11 -36.38 -27.57
C PRO A 233 38.79 -36.31 -28.95
N LYS A 234 38.85 -37.45 -29.65
CA LYS A 234 39.62 -37.62 -30.91
C LYS A 234 39.22 -36.61 -32.00
N SER A 235 38.00 -36.07 -31.94
CA SER A 235 37.46 -35.08 -32.89
C SER A 235 38.19 -33.71 -32.85
N LEU A 236 38.72 -33.30 -31.70
CA LEU A 236 39.39 -32.00 -31.55
C LEU A 236 40.85 -32.01 -32.01
N LYS A 237 41.52 -33.17 -32.03
CA LYS A 237 42.96 -33.26 -32.35
C LYS A 237 43.24 -32.77 -33.78
N LYS A 238 42.48 -33.27 -34.76
CA LYS A 238 42.64 -32.91 -36.18
C LYS A 238 42.29 -31.44 -36.45
N GLN A 239 41.30 -30.90 -35.75
CA GLN A 239 40.96 -29.47 -35.84
C GLN A 239 42.05 -28.58 -35.24
N MET A 240 42.66 -28.98 -34.12
CA MET A 240 43.76 -28.23 -33.50
C MET A 240 45.05 -28.29 -34.30
N GLU A 241 45.38 -29.43 -34.92
CA GLU A 241 46.51 -29.55 -35.84
C GLU A 241 46.33 -28.63 -37.06
N LYS A 242 45.12 -28.65 -37.67
CA LYS A 242 44.77 -27.74 -38.76
C LYS A 242 44.83 -26.26 -38.34
N ALA A 243 44.41 -25.93 -37.11
CA ALA A 243 44.47 -24.56 -36.59
C ALA A 243 45.88 -24.12 -36.20
N ARG A 244 46.80 -25.05 -35.90
CA ARG A 244 48.23 -24.77 -35.63
C ARG A 244 49.03 -24.53 -36.91
N GLN A 245 48.66 -25.19 -38.00
CA GLN A 245 49.28 -24.99 -39.32
C GLN A 245 48.95 -23.63 -39.93
N ASP A 246 47.85 -23.01 -39.51
CA ASP A 246 47.43 -21.69 -39.97
C ASP A 246 48.19 -20.58 -39.20
N PRO A 247 49.05 -19.78 -39.88
CA PRO A 247 49.91 -18.79 -39.25
C PRO A 247 49.13 -17.64 -38.58
N VAL A 248 47.90 -17.38 -39.03
CA VAL A 248 47.04 -16.33 -38.46
C VAL A 248 46.28 -16.87 -37.25
N LYS A 249 45.73 -18.09 -37.34
CA LYS A 249 44.98 -18.71 -36.24
C LYS A 249 45.82 -19.21 -35.07
N SER A 250 47.11 -19.49 -35.29
CA SER A 250 48.04 -19.93 -34.25
C SER A 250 48.62 -18.78 -33.43
N ARG A 251 48.72 -17.58 -34.02
CA ARG A 251 49.26 -16.37 -33.38
C ARG A 251 48.18 -15.41 -32.88
N ARG A 252 46.90 -15.69 -33.13
CA ARG A 252 45.81 -14.85 -32.62
C ARG A 252 45.75 -14.95 -31.08
N PRO A 253 45.68 -13.81 -30.38
CA PRO A 253 45.35 -13.80 -28.96
C PRO A 253 43.99 -14.47 -28.71
N GLU A 254 43.76 -14.94 -27.48
CA GLU A 254 42.44 -15.45 -27.09
C GLU A 254 41.39 -14.35 -27.29
N LEU A 255 40.32 -14.68 -28.01
CA LEU A 255 39.21 -13.75 -28.18
C LEU A 255 38.51 -13.56 -26.82
N PRO A 256 38.09 -12.33 -26.49
CA PRO A 256 37.29 -12.10 -25.31
C PRO A 256 36.03 -12.96 -25.37
N LEU A 257 35.62 -13.51 -24.23
CA LEU A 257 34.46 -14.39 -24.12
C LEU A 257 33.22 -13.69 -24.68
N ILE A 258 32.71 -14.20 -25.81
CA ILE A 258 31.47 -13.73 -26.46
C ILE A 258 30.25 -14.40 -25.78
N ALA A 259 30.33 -14.66 -24.48
CA ALA A 259 29.19 -15.14 -23.73
C ALA A 259 28.29 -13.94 -23.42
N LYS A 260 27.03 -14.00 -23.89
CA LYS A 260 26.02 -13.00 -23.56
C LYS A 260 25.85 -12.94 -22.05
N GLY A 261 26.25 -11.81 -21.44
CA GLY A 261 25.68 -11.38 -20.17
C GLY A 261 26.59 -11.15 -18.98
N GLN A 262 27.92 -11.01 -19.12
CA GLN A 262 28.72 -10.51 -18.00
C GLN A 262 30.07 -9.90 -18.43
N GLY A 263 30.49 -8.82 -17.76
CA GLY A 263 31.80 -8.16 -18.01
C GLY A 263 31.76 -6.81 -18.73
N GLY A 264 30.66 -6.06 -18.64
CA GLY A 264 30.63 -4.65 -19.07
C GLY A 264 30.29 -4.39 -20.55
N ARG A 265 29.97 -5.42 -21.35
CA ARG A 265 29.41 -5.22 -22.70
C ARG A 265 27.90 -5.42 -22.68
N VAL A 266 27.16 -4.35 -22.96
CA VAL A 266 25.72 -4.40 -23.21
C VAL A 266 25.51 -4.98 -24.61
N ALA A 267 24.94 -6.18 -24.69
CA ALA A 267 24.51 -6.72 -25.98
C ALA A 267 23.26 -5.95 -26.42
N THR A 268 23.35 -5.28 -27.58
CA THR A 268 22.27 -4.48 -28.19
C THR A 268 21.04 -5.30 -28.62
N GLY A 269 21.07 -6.63 -28.48
CA GLY A 269 19.96 -7.51 -28.82
C GLY A 269 19.95 -8.80 -28.01
N GLY A 270 19.10 -8.85 -26.99
CA GLY A 270 18.82 -10.05 -26.20
C GLY A 270 17.40 -10.00 -25.63
N GLY A 271 16.72 -11.15 -25.53
CA GLY A 271 15.32 -11.26 -25.08
C GLY A 271 15.09 -10.99 -23.59
N THR A 272 15.91 -10.16 -22.94
CA THR A 272 15.73 -9.77 -21.54
C THR A 272 14.70 -8.63 -21.45
N LEU A 273 14.01 -8.55 -20.30
CA LEU A 273 13.07 -7.47 -19.99
C LEU A 273 13.69 -6.07 -20.20
N SER A 274 14.98 -5.93 -19.88
CA SER A 274 15.74 -4.69 -20.12
C SER A 274 15.78 -4.28 -21.60
N SER A 275 15.89 -5.23 -22.53
CA SER A 275 15.84 -4.94 -23.97
C SER A 275 14.43 -4.55 -24.43
N TYR A 276 13.39 -5.19 -23.87
CA TYR A 276 11.99 -4.83 -24.14
C TYR A 276 11.67 -3.41 -23.66
N VAL A 277 12.14 -3.06 -22.46
CA VAL A 277 11.96 -1.72 -21.89
C VAL A 277 12.68 -0.65 -22.71
N ILE A 278 13.93 -0.89 -23.13
CA ILE A 278 14.66 0.05 -24.00
C ILE A 278 13.98 0.19 -25.36
N ARG A 279 13.49 -0.91 -25.96
CA ARG A 279 12.79 -0.86 -27.24
C ARG A 279 11.47 -0.08 -27.12
N ASN A 280 10.69 -0.30 -26.06
CA ASN A 280 9.42 0.40 -25.88
C ASN A 280 9.61 1.87 -25.48
N LEU A 281 10.62 2.18 -24.66
CA LEU A 281 10.97 3.56 -24.30
C LEU A 281 11.60 4.32 -25.47
N GLY A 282 12.39 3.64 -26.32
CA GLY A 282 13.01 4.24 -27.50
C GLY A 282 12.06 4.44 -28.68
N ILE A 283 10.91 3.74 -28.71
CA ILE A 283 9.85 3.96 -29.71
C ILE A 283 8.98 5.17 -29.33
N SER A 284 8.76 5.43 -28.04
CA SER A 284 8.23 6.73 -27.61
C SER A 284 9.33 7.78 -27.72
N LYS A 285 9.56 8.32 -28.92
CA LYS A 285 10.21 9.63 -29.02
C LYS A 285 9.43 10.57 -28.11
N ARG A 286 9.99 10.90 -26.94
CA ARG A 286 9.51 12.06 -26.19
C ARG A 286 9.74 13.23 -27.13
N VAL A 287 8.67 13.89 -27.51
CA VAL A 287 8.65 15.01 -28.47
C VAL A 287 9.57 16.16 -28.03
N GLU A 288 10.10 16.10 -26.81
CA GLU A 288 10.79 17.16 -26.09
C GLU A 288 12.32 17.03 -26.05
N ASP A 289 12.91 15.89 -26.43
CA ASP A 289 14.37 15.73 -26.28
C ASP A 289 15.18 16.33 -27.45
N ASP A 290 14.55 16.58 -28.62
CA ASP A 290 15.21 17.06 -29.85
C ASP A 290 14.83 18.51 -30.26
N GLN A 291 14.01 19.25 -29.49
CA GLN A 291 13.60 20.61 -29.87
C GLN A 291 14.48 21.68 -29.23
N ASP A 292 15.07 22.54 -30.06
CA ASP A 292 15.74 23.75 -29.60
C ASP A 292 14.72 24.65 -28.88
N PRO A 293 15.04 25.17 -27.68
CA PRO A 293 14.09 25.93 -26.87
C PRO A 293 13.61 27.20 -27.57
N ARG A 294 14.42 27.75 -28.48
CA ARG A 294 14.07 28.91 -29.30
C ARG A 294 12.95 28.59 -30.29
N GLU A 295 13.03 27.45 -30.97
CA GLU A 295 12.04 27.04 -31.96
C GLU A 295 10.70 26.72 -31.28
N ALA A 296 10.75 26.06 -30.11
CA ALA A 296 9.58 25.78 -29.30
C ALA A 296 8.85 27.08 -28.89
N ILE A 297 9.58 28.12 -28.45
CA ILE A 297 8.97 29.40 -28.06
C ILE A 297 8.38 30.13 -29.27
N LEU A 298 9.12 30.19 -30.39
CA LEU A 298 8.66 30.86 -31.62
C LEU A 298 7.40 30.24 -32.20
N ARG A 299 7.24 28.92 -32.07
CA ARG A 299 6.05 28.21 -32.53
C ARG A 299 4.76 28.73 -31.90
N PHE A 300 4.80 29.11 -30.62
CA PHE A 300 3.63 29.60 -29.88
C PHE A 300 3.50 31.13 -29.89
N ALA A 301 4.49 31.86 -30.44
CA ALA A 301 4.48 33.33 -30.44
C ALA A 301 3.30 33.93 -31.22
N LYS A 302 3.02 33.40 -32.44
CA LYS A 302 1.90 33.87 -33.26
C LYS A 302 0.54 33.60 -32.62
N GLU A 303 0.37 32.42 -32.03
CA GLU A 303 -0.88 32.03 -31.35
C GLU A 303 -1.12 32.88 -30.09
N ALA A 304 -0.05 33.23 -29.36
CA ALA A 304 -0.13 34.11 -28.20
C ALA A 304 -0.47 35.57 -28.58
N GLU A 305 -0.01 36.05 -29.74
CA GLU A 305 -0.39 37.36 -30.28
C GLU A 305 -1.86 37.41 -30.73
N GLU A 306 -2.31 36.37 -31.45
CA GLU A 306 -3.68 36.29 -31.96
C GLU A 306 -4.71 36.09 -30.83
N ASN A 307 -4.39 35.26 -29.83
CA ASN A 307 -5.29 34.90 -28.74
C ASN A 307 -4.67 35.14 -27.36
N PRO A 308 -4.51 36.40 -26.92
CA PRO A 308 -3.93 36.71 -25.63
C PRO A 308 -4.96 36.48 -24.51
N TYR A 309 -5.11 35.23 -24.07
CA TYR A 309 -6.14 34.88 -23.09
C TYR A 309 -5.69 35.07 -21.63
N TRP A 310 -4.43 34.76 -21.30
CA TRP A 310 -3.99 34.67 -19.90
C TRP A 310 -3.37 35.95 -19.34
N ILE A 311 -2.52 36.67 -20.09
CA ILE A 311 -1.64 37.71 -19.52
C ILE A 311 -1.98 39.10 -20.06
N ALA A 312 -2.06 39.29 -21.38
CA ALA A 312 -2.25 40.63 -21.97
C ALA A 312 -3.54 41.36 -21.52
N PRO A 313 -4.70 40.70 -21.31
CA PRO A 313 -5.92 41.37 -20.85
C PRO A 313 -5.77 42.00 -19.46
N ALA A 314 -4.99 41.37 -18.59
CA ALA A 314 -4.79 41.83 -17.20
C ALA A 314 -3.97 43.13 -17.13
N TYR A 315 -3.01 43.31 -18.04
CA TYR A 315 -2.10 44.46 -18.05
C TYR A 315 -2.50 45.57 -19.01
N LYS A 316 -3.54 45.38 -19.83
CA LYS A 316 -4.01 46.36 -20.81
C LYS A 316 -4.34 47.74 -20.21
N LYS A 317 -4.72 47.81 -18.92
CA LYS A 317 -5.05 49.07 -18.22
C LYS A 317 -3.88 49.71 -17.46
N THR A 318 -2.87 48.91 -17.10
CA THR A 318 -1.79 49.32 -16.19
C THR A 318 -0.43 49.39 -16.88
N GLN A 319 -0.34 48.96 -18.14
CA GLN A 319 0.90 48.98 -18.90
C GLN A 319 1.30 50.43 -19.23
N PRO A 320 2.47 50.90 -18.77
CA PRO A 320 2.96 52.23 -19.11
C PRO A 320 3.29 52.31 -20.60
N ASN A 321 3.08 53.48 -21.22
CA ASN A 321 3.48 53.72 -22.59
C ASN A 321 5.01 53.66 -22.69
N PRO A 322 5.59 52.72 -23.45
CA PRO A 322 7.03 52.65 -23.63
C PRO A 322 7.48 53.86 -24.45
N ILE A 323 8.30 54.71 -23.85
CA ILE A 323 9.00 55.78 -24.56
C ILE A 323 10.33 55.19 -24.99
N PHE A 324 10.43 54.82 -26.26
CA PHE A 324 11.71 54.44 -26.84
C PHE A 324 12.50 55.72 -27.13
N GLN A 325 13.80 55.68 -26.85
CA GLN A 325 14.69 56.75 -27.27
C GLN A 325 14.68 56.77 -28.79
N SER A 326 14.18 57.86 -29.38
CA SER A 326 14.35 58.11 -30.81
C SER A 326 15.85 58.22 -31.05
N GLN A 327 16.42 57.27 -31.79
CA GLN A 327 17.70 57.50 -32.44
C GLN A 327 17.42 58.59 -33.48
N GLU A 328 17.79 59.82 -33.14
CA GLU A 328 18.04 60.83 -34.15
C GLU A 328 19.14 60.26 -35.04
N GLU A 329 18.84 60.12 -36.33
CA GLU A 329 19.83 59.87 -37.37
C GLU A 329 20.73 61.11 -37.42
N GLU A 330 21.73 61.18 -36.55
CA GLU A 330 22.88 62.05 -36.74
C GLU A 330 23.78 61.38 -37.78
N GLU A 331 23.74 61.92 -39.00
CA GLU A 331 24.80 61.81 -39.99
C GLU A 331 26.14 62.24 -39.34
N GLY A 332 27.11 61.33 -39.23
CA GLY A 332 28.47 61.73 -38.89
C GLY A 332 29.33 60.65 -38.22
N ASP A 333 30.26 60.13 -39.01
CA ASP A 333 31.49 59.41 -38.65
C ASP A 333 31.41 57.90 -38.32
N ASP A 334 31.88 57.15 -39.32
CA ASP A 334 32.43 55.82 -39.27
C ASP A 334 33.34 55.60 -38.04
N GLU A 335 32.99 54.66 -37.17
CA GLU A 335 33.94 53.75 -36.51
C GLU A 335 33.19 52.63 -35.74
N GLU A 336 33.21 51.41 -36.28
CA GLU A 336 32.75 50.19 -35.59
C GLU A 336 33.60 49.90 -34.34
N PRO A 337 33.02 49.72 -33.12
CA PRO A 337 33.78 49.16 -32.02
C PRO A 337 33.63 47.63 -31.97
N SER A 338 34.66 47.00 -32.52
CA SER A 338 35.24 45.67 -32.30
C SER A 338 34.43 44.59 -31.54
N SER A 339 34.24 43.48 -32.23
CA SER A 339 33.89 42.15 -31.71
C SER A 339 34.76 41.74 -30.51
N LYS A 340 34.15 41.42 -29.37
CA LYS A 340 34.81 40.80 -28.22
C LYS A 340 35.42 39.44 -28.61
N LYS A 341 36.75 39.34 -28.52
CA LYS A 341 37.54 38.11 -28.69
C LYS A 341 37.18 37.04 -27.64
N PRO A 342 37.28 35.74 -27.97
CA PRO A 342 37.07 34.66 -27.02
C PRO A 342 38.25 34.54 -26.04
N LYS A 343 37.95 34.20 -24.79
CA LYS A 343 38.95 33.96 -23.74
C LYS A 343 39.65 32.62 -23.98
N VAL A 344 40.98 32.64 -23.86
CA VAL A 344 41.84 31.44 -23.71
C VAL A 344 41.59 30.82 -22.33
#